data_AF-A0A3D0P4E4-F1
#
_entry.id   AF-A0A3D0P4E4-F1
#
_cell.length_a   1.000
_cell.length_b   1.000
_cell.length_c   1.000
_cell.angle_alpha   90.00
_cell.angle_beta   90.00
_cell.angle_gamma   90.00
#
_symmetry.space_group_name_H-M   'P 1'
#
loop_
_entity.id
_entity.type
_entity.pdbx_description
1 polymer ?
#
loop_
_entity_poly.entity_id
_entity_poly.type
_entity_poly.pdbx_seq_one_letter_code
_entity_poly.pdbx_strand_id
1 'polypeptide(L)'
;MSNKTVRIRMYHVGFGDCFLIILPDKRTILIDAGFHGQGKGEFSGNALPERIREDLIEIRNEARIDVVIATHRHQDHIYSFNSENWGEIEIGEVWLPWVEDRSDPEATKLWKKQQSFAMNLAAAAPMLGLSEEDKENVEFLLWNAGVEIGVSEFAVGGWSNAGALDTLHEGFARRDRTKPRFLPEGMSFPETFETPVLPNVKVHVLGPARDADLIEHLDPASDGETYKAFALAASANLLPSQDAACAPFGPAWQVPDTEINEIFPLDGTDIERLKDLVQTTDAVFAATKVDGMINSTSLVLVLEIGKARLLFPGDAEWG
;
A
#
# COMPACT_ATOMS: atom_id res chain seq x y z
N MET A 1 7.11 28.28 -33.32
CA MET A 1 6.22 27.42 -32.49
C MET A 1 6.90 27.29 -31.15
N SER A 2 6.29 27.76 -30.05
CA SER A 2 6.89 27.55 -28.72
C SER A 2 6.98 26.05 -28.47
N ASN A 3 8.12 25.58 -27.97
CA ASN A 3 8.31 24.18 -27.65
C ASN A 3 7.31 23.82 -26.53
N LYS A 4 6.33 22.96 -26.82
CA LYS A 4 5.38 22.44 -25.83
C LYS A 4 6.06 21.32 -25.05
N THR A 5 6.97 21.69 -24.16
CA THR A 5 7.76 20.74 -23.35
C THR A 5 6.97 20.33 -22.12
N VAL A 6 6.84 19.02 -21.89
CA VAL A 6 6.50 18.47 -20.58
C VAL A 6 7.81 18.25 -19.82
N ARG A 7 7.88 18.68 -18.56
CA ARG A 7 9.03 18.39 -17.69
C ARG A 7 8.59 17.48 -16.56
N ILE A 8 9.47 16.58 -16.15
CA ILE A 8 9.26 15.72 -15.00
C ILE A 8 10.42 15.99 -14.05
N ARG A 9 10.09 16.32 -12.80
CA ARG A 9 11.05 16.42 -11.71
C ARG A 9 10.84 15.22 -10.79
N MET A 10 11.91 14.48 -10.54
CA MET A 10 11.93 13.37 -9.60
C MET A 10 12.61 13.84 -8.32
N TYR A 11 11.95 13.69 -7.18
CA TYR A 11 12.54 14.03 -5.89
C TYR A 11 13.28 12.81 -5.34
N HIS A 12 14.51 13.01 -4.87
CA HIS A 12 15.30 11.94 -4.27
C HIS A 12 14.83 11.67 -2.82
N VAL A 13 13.72 10.95 -2.70
CA VAL A 13 13.10 10.58 -1.41
C VAL A 13 13.71 9.33 -0.77
N GLY A 14 14.61 8.65 -1.48
CA GLY A 14 15.29 7.45 -1.01
C GLY A 14 14.53 6.20 -1.43
N PHE A 15 13.62 5.73 -0.57
CA PHE A 15 12.73 4.60 -0.84
C PHE A 15 11.32 5.13 -1.12
N GLY A 16 10.71 4.62 -2.19
CA GLY A 16 9.43 5.07 -2.75
C GLY A 16 9.52 6.25 -3.71
N ASP A 17 8.37 6.88 -3.97
CA ASP A 17 8.17 7.72 -5.15
C ASP A 17 7.70 9.15 -4.86
N CYS A 18 8.17 10.11 -5.66
CA CYS A 18 7.66 11.47 -5.68
C CYS A 18 8.03 12.18 -7.00
N PHE A 19 7.04 12.47 -7.83
CA PHE A 19 7.21 13.08 -9.14
C PHE A 19 6.38 14.35 -9.28
N LEU A 20 6.99 15.45 -9.74
CA LEU A 20 6.27 16.65 -10.17
C LEU A 20 6.33 16.77 -11.70
N ILE A 21 5.18 16.55 -12.33
CA ILE A 21 4.98 16.74 -13.78
C ILE A 21 4.55 18.19 -14.01
N ILE A 22 5.24 18.86 -14.93
CA ILE A 22 5.02 20.26 -15.27
C ILE A 22 4.58 20.32 -16.72
N LEU A 23 3.33 20.70 -16.93
CA LEU A 23 2.71 20.80 -18.24
C LEU A 23 3.18 22.05 -19.01
N PRO A 24 3.00 22.10 -20.35
CA PRO A 24 3.45 23.23 -21.16
C PRO A 24 2.85 24.59 -20.75
N ASP A 25 1.67 24.60 -20.14
CA ASP A 25 1.01 25.79 -19.61
C ASP A 25 1.21 25.98 -18.10
N LYS A 26 2.24 25.34 -17.54
CA LYS A 26 2.69 25.42 -16.14
C LYS A 26 1.77 24.78 -15.10
N ARG A 27 0.67 24.15 -15.51
CA ARG A 27 -0.11 23.30 -14.61
C ARG A 27 0.73 22.11 -14.14
N THR A 28 0.46 21.65 -12.93
CA THR A 28 1.30 20.68 -12.22
C THR A 28 0.49 19.48 -11.76
N ILE A 29 1.10 18.30 -11.89
CA ILE A 29 0.59 17.04 -11.38
C ILE A 29 1.65 16.48 -10.44
N LEU A 30 1.31 16.29 -9.17
CA LEU A 30 2.16 15.59 -8.21
C LEU A 30 1.72 14.13 -8.17
N ILE A 31 2.66 13.21 -8.34
CA ILE A 31 2.44 11.78 -8.16
C ILE A 31 3.27 11.34 -6.96
N ASP A 32 2.58 10.89 -5.93
CA ASP A 32 3.10 10.45 -4.64
C ASP A 32 3.89 11.54 -3.88
N ALA A 33 4.10 11.28 -2.60
CA ALA A 33 4.90 12.07 -1.68
C ALA A 33 5.63 11.14 -0.70
N GLY A 34 6.44 10.27 -1.29
CA GLY A 34 7.16 9.24 -0.58
C GLY A 34 8.08 9.77 0.50
N PHE A 35 8.05 9.12 1.65
CA PHE A 35 9.09 9.26 2.68
C PHE A 35 9.12 7.98 3.49
N HIS A 36 10.30 7.41 3.66
CA HIS A 36 10.50 6.26 4.52
C HIS A 36 11.71 6.49 5.43
N GLY A 37 11.57 6.22 6.73
CA GLY A 37 12.64 6.47 7.71
C GLY A 37 13.94 5.69 7.46
N GLN A 38 13.87 4.58 6.70
CA GLN A 38 15.04 3.82 6.23
C GLN A 38 15.56 4.26 4.86
N GLY A 39 14.78 5.03 4.10
CA GLY A 39 15.17 5.59 2.82
C GLY A 39 16.13 6.76 3.02
N LYS A 40 17.39 6.60 2.61
CA LYS A 40 18.42 7.66 2.72
C LYS A 40 18.28 8.71 1.61
N GLY A 41 17.08 9.28 1.45
CA GLY A 41 16.81 10.39 0.55
C GLY A 41 17.40 11.72 1.02
N GLU A 42 17.30 12.75 0.17
CA GLU A 42 17.73 14.13 0.50
C GLU A 42 16.75 14.86 1.41
N PHE A 43 15.53 14.33 1.59
CA PHE A 43 14.44 15.01 2.29
C PHE A 43 14.03 14.24 3.54
N SER A 44 13.90 14.96 4.66
CA SER A 44 13.05 14.51 5.75
C SER A 44 11.58 14.67 5.34
N GLY A 45 10.66 13.96 6.02
CA GLY A 45 9.23 14.03 5.68
C GLY A 45 8.66 15.45 5.62
N ASN A 46 9.10 16.38 6.48
CA ASN A 46 8.64 17.79 6.44
C ASN A 46 9.34 18.63 5.36
N ALA A 47 10.57 18.29 4.97
CA ALA A 47 11.34 19.05 4.00
C ALA A 47 10.85 18.84 2.56
N LEU A 48 10.22 17.70 2.26
CA LEU A 48 9.68 17.40 0.94
C LEU A 48 8.60 18.41 0.49
N PRO A 49 7.50 18.62 1.24
CA PRO A 49 6.49 19.62 0.87
C PRO A 49 7.05 21.05 0.82
N GLU A 50 8.00 21.42 1.67
CA GLU A 50 8.67 22.73 1.60
C GLU A 50 9.41 22.92 0.28
N ARG A 51 10.18 21.90 -0.14
CA ARG A 51 10.90 21.94 -1.40
C ARG A 51 9.95 21.94 -2.60
N ILE A 52 8.87 21.16 -2.55
CA ILE A 52 7.83 21.18 -3.58
C ILE A 52 7.21 22.58 -3.68
N ARG A 53 6.87 23.21 -2.55
CA ARG A 53 6.34 24.58 -2.50
C ARG A 53 7.29 25.58 -3.18
N GLU A 54 8.58 25.53 -2.87
CA GLU A 54 9.61 26.38 -3.49
C GLU A 54 9.68 26.19 -5.01
N ASP A 55 9.68 24.94 -5.47
CA ASP A 55 9.71 24.60 -6.89
C ASP A 55 8.45 25.11 -7.61
N LEU A 56 7.27 24.97 -7.00
CA LEU A 56 6.00 25.49 -7.55
C LEU A 56 6.04 27.02 -7.73
N ILE A 57 6.55 27.73 -6.73
CA ILE A 57 6.74 29.19 -6.78
C ILE A 57 7.71 29.56 -7.92
N GLU A 58 8.81 28.82 -8.09
CA GLU A 58 9.75 29.06 -9.20
C GLU A 58 9.09 28.84 -10.58
N ILE A 59 8.28 27.79 -10.72
CA ILE A 59 7.65 27.40 -11.99
C ILE A 59 6.56 28.39 -12.42
N ARG A 60 5.65 28.74 -11.50
CA ARG A 60 4.39 29.44 -11.80
C ARG A 60 4.06 30.62 -10.90
N ASN A 61 4.96 31.02 -9.99
CA ASN A 61 4.77 32.14 -9.06
C ASN A 61 3.56 31.94 -8.11
N GLU A 62 3.24 30.68 -7.82
CA GLU A 62 2.11 30.25 -6.99
C GLU A 62 2.42 28.87 -6.40
N ALA A 63 2.15 28.67 -5.11
CA ALA A 63 2.26 27.38 -4.44
C ALA A 63 1.00 26.54 -4.69
N ARG A 64 0.84 26.05 -5.92
CA ARG A 64 -0.35 25.31 -6.33
C ARG A 64 -0.03 24.04 -7.12
N ILE A 65 -0.72 22.95 -6.76
CA ILE A 65 -0.75 21.68 -7.49
C ILE A 65 -2.15 21.49 -8.06
N ASP A 66 -2.27 21.28 -9.37
CA ASP A 66 -3.60 21.13 -9.98
C ASP A 66 -4.19 19.73 -9.73
N VAL A 67 -3.35 18.70 -9.74
CA VAL A 67 -3.76 17.33 -9.39
C VAL A 67 -2.70 16.65 -8.53
N VAL A 68 -3.09 16.14 -7.37
CA VAL A 68 -2.32 15.18 -6.58
C VAL A 68 -2.82 13.79 -6.91
N ILE A 69 -1.91 12.86 -7.16
CA ILE A 69 -2.20 11.44 -7.40
C ILE A 69 -1.44 10.66 -6.35
N ALA A 70 -2.15 9.88 -5.52
CA ALA A 70 -1.49 8.85 -4.72
C ALA A 70 -1.73 7.52 -5.42
N THR A 71 -0.67 6.82 -5.82
CA THR A 71 -0.76 5.61 -6.64
C THR A 71 -1.37 4.47 -5.85
N HIS A 72 -0.90 4.25 -4.63
CA HIS A 72 -1.45 3.33 -3.66
C HIS A 72 -1.02 3.77 -2.26
N ARG A 73 -1.43 3.02 -1.25
CA ARG A 73 -1.32 3.45 0.15
C ARG A 73 -0.03 3.07 0.87
N HIS A 74 0.98 2.55 0.18
CA HIS A 74 2.22 2.23 0.88
C HIS A 74 2.87 3.49 1.46
N GLN A 75 3.52 3.33 2.61
CA GLN A 75 4.10 4.46 3.32
C GLN A 75 5.12 5.20 2.45
N ASP A 76 5.97 4.47 1.75
CA ASP A 76 6.95 5.04 0.84
C ASP A 76 6.34 5.78 -0.36
N HIS A 77 5.00 5.80 -0.52
CA HIS A 77 4.29 6.64 -1.49
C HIS A 77 3.51 7.80 -0.84
N ILE A 78 2.94 7.62 0.36
CA ILE A 78 2.00 8.61 0.91
C ILE A 78 2.48 9.30 2.18
N TYR A 79 3.52 8.80 2.83
CA TYR A 79 3.75 9.12 4.24
C TYR A 79 4.09 10.59 4.51
N SER A 80 4.67 11.32 3.54
CA SER A 80 4.90 12.77 3.70
C SER A 80 3.61 13.58 3.75
N PHE A 81 2.45 13.05 3.34
CA PHE A 81 1.15 13.73 3.47
C PHE A 81 0.72 13.95 4.94
N ASN A 82 1.42 13.36 5.91
CA ASN A 82 1.26 13.72 7.32
C ASN A 82 1.79 15.14 7.67
N SER A 83 2.62 15.74 6.83
CA SER A 83 3.23 17.04 7.12
C SER A 83 2.22 18.19 7.15
N GLU A 84 2.26 19.02 8.18
CA GLU A 84 1.44 20.25 8.24
C GLU A 84 1.79 21.25 7.13
N ASN A 85 2.99 21.16 6.54
CA ASN A 85 3.48 22.05 5.49
C ASN A 85 2.66 21.95 4.18
N TRP A 86 1.88 20.87 4.00
CA TRP A 86 0.89 20.79 2.91
C TRP A 86 -0.19 21.87 3.02
N GLY A 87 -0.43 22.43 4.21
CA GLY A 87 -1.35 23.54 4.42
C GLY A 87 -0.95 24.85 3.72
N GLU A 88 0.30 24.95 3.26
CA GLU A 88 0.82 26.09 2.49
C GLU A 88 0.71 25.93 0.97
N ILE A 89 0.19 24.79 0.50
CA ILE A 89 0.04 24.47 -0.92
C ILE A 89 -1.44 24.33 -1.25
N GLU A 90 -1.89 25.03 -2.30
CA GLU A 90 -3.25 24.90 -2.81
C GLU A 90 -3.38 23.68 -3.73
N ILE A 91 -4.42 22.87 -3.53
CA ILE A 91 -4.63 21.63 -4.29
C ILE A 91 -5.88 21.76 -5.17
N GLY A 92 -5.81 21.43 -6.46
CA GLY A 92 -7.00 21.37 -7.31
C GLY A 92 -7.86 20.15 -6.99
N GLU A 93 -7.39 18.98 -7.42
CA GLU A 93 -8.02 17.68 -7.19
C GLU A 93 -7.03 16.67 -6.57
N VAL A 94 -7.57 15.68 -5.87
CA VAL A 94 -6.82 14.50 -5.40
C VAL A 94 -7.41 13.28 -6.10
N TRP A 95 -6.56 12.46 -6.72
CA TRP A 95 -6.94 11.21 -7.37
C TRP A 95 -6.34 10.04 -6.60
N LEU A 96 -7.17 9.06 -6.28
CA LEU A 96 -6.82 7.86 -5.52
C LEU A 96 -7.33 6.63 -6.28
N PRO A 97 -6.71 5.45 -6.09
CA PRO A 97 -7.30 4.22 -6.59
C PRO A 97 -8.65 3.97 -5.91
N TRP A 98 -9.58 3.32 -6.62
CA TRP A 98 -10.93 3.13 -6.12
C TRP A 98 -11.02 2.29 -4.84
N VAL A 99 -10.01 1.47 -4.57
CA VAL A 99 -9.90 0.66 -3.35
C VAL A 99 -9.75 1.52 -2.08
N GLU A 100 -9.47 2.81 -2.23
CA GLU A 100 -9.39 3.78 -1.13
C GLU A 100 -10.73 4.50 -0.90
N ASP A 101 -11.77 4.23 -1.70
CA ASP A 101 -13.08 4.81 -1.48
C ASP A 101 -13.75 4.23 -0.23
N ARG A 102 -13.72 5.00 0.87
CA ARG A 102 -14.34 4.67 2.16
C ARG A 102 -15.86 4.48 2.10
N SER A 103 -16.51 4.87 1.00
CA SER A 103 -17.94 4.68 0.77
C SER A 103 -18.27 3.50 -0.15
N ASP A 104 -17.26 2.93 -0.82
CA ASP A 104 -17.42 1.77 -1.68
C ASP A 104 -17.39 0.46 -0.84
N PRO A 105 -18.45 -0.36 -0.88
CA PRO A 105 -18.52 -1.58 -0.08
C PRO A 105 -17.48 -2.63 -0.46
N GLU A 106 -17.08 -2.72 -1.73
CA GLU A 106 -16.10 -3.69 -2.21
C GLU A 106 -14.69 -3.27 -1.79
N ALA A 107 -14.38 -1.98 -1.93
CA ALA A 107 -13.15 -1.37 -1.45
C ALA A 107 -12.98 -1.59 0.07
N THR A 108 -14.03 -1.27 0.83
CA THR A 108 -14.05 -1.45 2.29
C THR A 108 -13.88 -2.92 2.70
N LYS A 109 -14.46 -3.86 1.93
CA LYS A 109 -14.32 -5.29 2.18
C LYS A 109 -12.88 -5.75 1.91
N LEU A 110 -12.30 -5.36 0.79
CA LEU A 110 -10.91 -5.68 0.43
C LEU A 110 -9.95 -5.14 1.48
N TRP A 111 -10.11 -3.86 1.85
CA TRP A 111 -9.33 -3.20 2.89
C TRP A 111 -9.31 -4.00 4.20
N LYS A 112 -10.48 -4.35 4.71
CA LYS A 112 -10.62 -5.09 5.97
C LYS A 112 -9.93 -6.44 5.93
N LYS A 113 -9.97 -7.13 4.78
CA LYS A 113 -9.30 -8.41 4.62
C LYS A 113 -7.79 -8.27 4.61
N GLN A 114 -7.26 -7.32 3.83
CA GLN A 114 -5.83 -7.02 3.77
C GLN A 114 -5.30 -6.60 5.15
N GLN A 115 -6.00 -5.70 5.83
CA GLN A 115 -5.65 -5.27 7.18
C GLN A 115 -5.72 -6.42 8.20
N SER A 116 -6.76 -7.25 8.16
CA SER A 116 -6.89 -8.40 9.06
C SER A 116 -5.78 -9.42 8.82
N PHE A 117 -5.41 -9.68 7.57
CA PHE A 117 -4.31 -10.58 7.24
C PHE A 117 -2.98 -10.06 7.80
N ALA A 118 -2.70 -8.78 7.56
CA ALA A 118 -1.46 -8.16 8.01
C ALA A 118 -1.38 -8.09 9.56
N MET A 119 -2.50 -7.81 10.25
CA MET A 119 -2.57 -7.88 11.71
C MET A 119 -2.42 -9.30 12.26
N ASN A 120 -2.95 -10.32 11.58
CA ASN A 120 -2.75 -11.71 11.98
C ASN A 120 -1.30 -12.15 11.82
N LEU A 121 -0.64 -11.74 10.72
CA LEU A 121 0.78 -11.96 10.51
C LEU A 121 1.62 -11.27 11.59
N ALA A 122 1.33 -10.00 11.88
CA ALA A 122 1.96 -9.24 12.97
C ALA A 122 1.86 -9.95 14.32
N ALA A 123 0.68 -10.48 14.64
CA ALA A 123 0.44 -11.19 15.90
C ALA A 123 1.14 -12.56 15.97
N ALA A 124 1.37 -13.21 14.83
CA ALA A 124 2.02 -14.51 14.74
C ALA A 124 3.55 -14.42 14.64
N ALA A 125 4.10 -13.37 14.03
CA ALA A 125 5.52 -13.21 13.73
C ALA A 125 6.48 -13.52 14.91
N PRO A 126 6.21 -13.09 16.16
CA PRO A 126 7.10 -13.40 17.30
C PRO A 126 7.23 -14.90 17.62
N MET A 127 6.30 -15.74 17.18
CA MET A 127 6.26 -17.18 17.49
C MET A 127 6.91 -18.04 16.40
N LEU A 128 7.26 -17.47 15.25
CA LEU A 128 7.74 -18.21 14.08
C LEU A 128 9.23 -18.53 14.13
N GLY A 129 9.92 -18.19 15.23
CA GLY A 129 11.35 -18.49 15.39
C GLY A 129 12.23 -17.81 14.34
N LEU A 130 11.78 -16.67 13.80
CA LEU A 130 12.46 -15.94 12.73
C LEU A 130 13.88 -15.52 13.13
N SER A 131 14.78 -15.52 12.14
CA SER A 131 16.08 -14.87 12.29
C SER A 131 15.90 -13.37 12.53
N GLU A 132 16.91 -12.66 13.07
CA GLU A 132 16.80 -11.21 13.24
C GLU A 132 16.62 -10.48 11.90
N GLU A 133 17.28 -10.95 10.85
CA GLU A 133 17.11 -10.42 9.48
C GLU A 133 15.67 -10.61 8.97
N ASP A 134 15.07 -11.79 9.17
CA ASP A 134 13.69 -12.06 8.75
C ASP A 134 12.67 -11.27 9.57
N LYS A 135 12.94 -11.04 10.86
CA LYS A 135 12.09 -10.15 11.69
C LYS A 135 12.12 -8.73 11.16
N GLU A 136 13.31 -8.19 10.88
CA GLU A 136 13.46 -6.84 10.31
C GLU A 136 12.73 -6.73 8.96
N ASN A 137 12.82 -7.75 8.10
CA ASN A 137 12.11 -7.78 6.82
C ASN A 137 10.59 -7.83 6.99
N VAL A 138 10.07 -8.66 7.89
CA VAL A 138 8.62 -8.77 8.16
C VAL A 138 8.09 -7.48 8.76
N GLU A 139 8.80 -6.91 9.75
CA GLU A 139 8.44 -5.63 10.36
C GLU A 139 8.44 -4.51 9.32
N PHE A 140 9.45 -4.47 8.44
CA PHE A 140 9.53 -3.51 7.35
C PHE A 140 8.33 -3.59 6.40
N LEU A 141 8.01 -4.78 5.89
CA LEU A 141 6.91 -4.99 4.94
C LEU A 141 5.55 -4.67 5.58
N LEU A 142 5.34 -5.09 6.83
CA LEU A 142 4.11 -4.77 7.58
C LEU A 142 3.99 -3.26 7.84
N TRP A 143 5.09 -2.61 8.18
CA TRP A 143 5.14 -1.17 8.36
C TRP A 143 4.82 -0.43 7.06
N ASN A 144 5.44 -0.82 5.94
CA ASN A 144 5.19 -0.22 4.63
C ASN A 144 3.73 -0.39 4.18
N ALA A 145 3.13 -1.55 4.50
CA ALA A 145 1.71 -1.84 4.32
C ALA A 145 0.76 -0.99 5.20
N GLY A 146 1.30 -0.19 6.12
CA GLY A 146 0.54 0.66 7.04
C GLY A 146 0.09 -0.04 8.32
N VAL A 147 0.71 -1.17 8.68
CA VAL A 147 0.45 -1.85 9.96
C VAL A 147 1.34 -1.24 11.03
N GLU A 148 0.73 -0.54 11.97
CA GLU A 148 1.44 0.07 13.10
C GLU A 148 1.60 -0.96 14.23
N ILE A 149 2.71 -1.70 14.20
CA ILE A 149 3.06 -2.67 15.25
C ILE A 149 3.99 -1.97 16.24
N GLY A 150 3.45 -1.57 17.40
CA GLY A 150 4.26 -0.92 18.45
C GLY A 150 4.79 0.47 18.06
N VAL A 151 5.87 0.89 18.70
CA VAL A 151 6.58 2.14 18.36
C VAL A 151 7.65 1.78 17.35
N SER A 152 7.38 2.00 16.06
CA SER A 152 8.39 1.86 15.01
C SER A 152 9.51 2.88 15.24
N GLU A 153 10.77 2.44 15.27
CA GLU A 153 11.94 3.35 15.32
C GLU A 153 12.01 4.28 14.09
N PHE A 154 11.27 3.94 13.03
CA PHE A 154 11.18 4.68 11.77
C PHE A 154 10.02 5.69 11.74
N ALA A 155 9.17 5.72 12.78
CA ALA A 155 8.06 6.65 12.85
C ALA A 155 8.52 8.07 13.19
N VAL A 156 8.08 9.05 12.42
CA VAL A 156 8.12 10.46 12.83
C VAL A 156 6.99 10.64 13.85
N GLY A 157 7.28 11.19 15.03
CA GLY A 157 6.32 11.27 16.12
C GLY A 157 4.97 11.89 15.69
N GLY A 158 3.91 11.09 15.77
CA GLY A 158 2.54 11.49 15.42
C GLY A 158 2.11 11.23 13.97
N TRP A 159 3.02 10.74 13.10
CA TRP A 159 2.70 10.37 11.72
C TRP A 159 2.19 8.93 11.64
N SER A 160 1.23 8.71 10.74
CA SER A 160 0.59 7.42 10.52
C SER A 160 0.17 7.27 9.07
N ASN A 161 0.00 6.03 8.60
CA ASN A 161 -0.56 5.81 7.27
C ASN A 161 -2.03 6.27 7.19
N ALA A 162 -2.78 6.09 8.30
CA ALA A 162 -4.11 6.63 8.45
C ALA A 162 -4.14 8.16 8.35
N GLY A 163 -3.19 8.86 9.01
CA GLY A 163 -3.06 10.31 8.96
C GLY A 163 -2.76 10.84 7.55
N ALA A 164 -1.85 10.17 6.81
CA ALA A 164 -1.58 10.50 5.41
C ALA A 164 -2.83 10.34 4.53
N LEU A 165 -3.57 9.23 4.68
CA LEU A 165 -4.81 9.00 3.96
C LEU A 165 -5.89 10.01 4.36
N ASP A 166 -6.00 10.39 5.63
CA ASP A 166 -6.92 11.44 6.07
C ASP A 166 -6.59 12.79 5.43
N THR A 167 -5.30 13.13 5.28
CA THR A 167 -4.89 14.32 4.51
C THR A 167 -5.35 14.25 3.06
N LEU A 168 -5.10 13.12 2.38
CA LEU A 168 -5.49 12.90 0.99
C LEU A 168 -7.02 12.95 0.80
N HIS A 169 -7.78 12.40 1.75
CA HIS A 169 -9.24 12.40 1.71
C HIS A 169 -9.86 13.75 2.05
N GLU A 170 -9.33 14.46 3.05
CA GLU A 170 -9.95 15.68 3.56
C GLU A 170 -9.07 16.71 4.26
N GLY A 171 -7.83 16.39 4.62
CA GLY A 171 -6.99 17.27 5.42
C GLY A 171 -6.28 18.42 4.69
N PHE A 172 -6.30 18.50 3.35
CA PHE A 172 -5.76 19.67 2.64
C PHE A 172 -6.53 20.94 2.99
N ALA A 173 -5.83 21.95 3.51
CA ALA A 173 -6.42 23.22 3.98
C ALA A 173 -7.15 24.00 2.87
N ARG A 174 -6.68 23.89 1.62
CA ARG A 174 -7.27 24.54 0.46
C ARG A 174 -7.34 23.56 -0.70
N ARG A 175 -8.57 23.20 -1.09
CA ARG A 175 -8.80 22.42 -2.30
C ARG A 175 -10.04 22.81 -3.07
N ASP A 176 -9.95 22.75 -4.41
CA ASP A 176 -11.08 23.08 -5.29
C ASP A 176 -12.17 22.00 -5.22
N ARG A 177 -11.77 20.72 -5.23
CA ARG A 177 -12.69 19.57 -5.13
C ARG A 177 -12.72 19.00 -3.72
N THR A 178 -13.90 19.02 -3.08
CA THR A 178 -14.09 18.57 -1.69
C THR A 178 -13.98 17.05 -1.47
N LYS A 179 -13.96 16.21 -2.49
CA LYS A 179 -13.74 14.78 -2.32
C LYS A 179 -12.74 14.28 -3.35
N PRO A 180 -11.88 13.31 -3.01
CA PRO A 180 -11.04 12.68 -4.00
C PRO A 180 -11.87 12.13 -5.17
N ARG A 181 -11.19 11.99 -6.30
CA ARG A 181 -11.68 11.22 -7.43
C ARG A 181 -11.11 9.82 -7.31
N PHE A 182 -11.98 8.83 -7.25
CA PHE A 182 -11.62 7.43 -7.12
C PHE A 182 -11.59 6.78 -8.50
N LEU A 183 -10.44 6.26 -8.90
CA LEU A 183 -10.18 5.79 -10.26
C LEU A 183 -9.80 4.29 -10.29
N PRO A 184 -10.19 3.57 -11.36
CA PRO A 184 -11.23 3.95 -12.33
C PRO A 184 -12.61 4.15 -11.65
N GLU A 185 -13.43 5.03 -12.20
CA GLU A 185 -14.80 5.29 -11.71
C GLU A 185 -15.77 4.16 -12.05
N GLY A 186 -15.52 3.43 -13.15
CA GLY A 186 -16.39 2.38 -13.63
C GLY A 186 -15.65 1.14 -14.13
N MET A 187 -16.39 0.28 -14.84
CA MET A 187 -15.90 -1.01 -15.35
C MET A 187 -15.23 -0.91 -16.73
N SER A 188 -15.15 0.28 -17.33
CA SER A 188 -14.51 0.45 -18.65
C SER A 188 -13.01 0.25 -18.55
N PHE A 189 -12.44 -0.55 -19.45
CA PHE A 189 -11.01 -0.82 -19.48
C PHE A 189 -10.41 -0.64 -20.90
N PRO A 190 -9.39 0.22 -21.07
CA PRO A 190 -8.97 1.24 -20.11
C PRO A 190 -10.05 2.31 -19.95
N GLU A 191 -10.25 2.84 -18.73
CA GLU A 191 -11.11 4.01 -18.55
C GLU A 191 -10.37 5.23 -19.10
N THR A 192 -11.01 5.98 -20.00
CA THR A 192 -10.37 7.14 -20.63
C THR A 192 -11.24 8.38 -20.44
N PHE A 193 -10.65 9.45 -19.91
CA PHE A 193 -11.35 10.71 -19.71
C PHE A 193 -10.47 11.93 -19.97
N GLU A 194 -11.13 13.06 -20.15
CA GLU A 194 -10.55 14.40 -20.10
C GLU A 194 -11.21 15.18 -18.95
N THR A 195 -10.52 16.16 -18.39
CA THR A 195 -11.04 16.94 -17.25
C THR A 195 -10.70 18.42 -17.38
N PRO A 196 -11.59 19.34 -16.91
CA PRO A 196 -11.31 20.77 -16.91
C PRO A 196 -10.11 21.21 -16.06
N VAL A 197 -9.71 20.43 -15.04
CA VAL A 197 -8.50 20.73 -14.25
C VAL A 197 -7.23 20.48 -15.06
N LEU A 198 -7.28 19.54 -16.02
CA LEU A 198 -6.17 19.19 -16.89
C LEU A 198 -6.48 19.33 -18.40
N PRO A 199 -6.74 20.55 -18.94
CA PRO A 199 -7.09 20.69 -20.33
C PRO A 199 -5.96 20.23 -21.26
N ASN A 200 -6.34 19.57 -22.36
CA ASN A 200 -5.43 18.97 -23.34
C ASN A 200 -4.57 17.80 -22.79
N VAL A 201 -4.95 17.24 -21.65
CA VAL A 201 -4.42 15.97 -21.14
C VAL A 201 -5.55 14.95 -21.18
N LYS A 202 -5.33 13.87 -21.92
CA LYS A 202 -6.21 12.71 -21.87
C LYS A 202 -5.60 11.69 -20.92
N VAL A 203 -6.40 11.22 -19.98
CA VAL A 203 -5.98 10.29 -18.95
C VAL A 203 -6.56 8.93 -19.28
N HIS A 204 -5.71 7.92 -19.33
CA HIS A 204 -6.12 6.52 -19.44
C HIS A 204 -5.77 5.81 -18.14
N VAL A 205 -6.77 5.22 -17.50
CA VAL A 205 -6.63 4.43 -16.29
C VAL A 205 -6.57 2.96 -16.68
N LEU A 206 -5.44 2.32 -16.38
CA LEU A 206 -5.15 0.91 -16.67
C LEU A 206 -5.23 0.03 -15.42
N GLY A 207 -5.49 0.61 -14.25
CA GLY A 207 -5.55 -0.14 -13.00
C GLY A 207 -5.84 0.80 -11.82
N PRO A 208 -6.21 0.26 -10.65
CA PRO A 208 -6.40 -1.16 -10.40
C PRO A 208 -7.71 -1.68 -11.02
N ALA A 209 -7.79 -2.99 -11.25
CA ALA A 209 -8.99 -3.62 -11.82
C ALA A 209 -10.21 -3.43 -10.90
N ARG A 210 -11.40 -3.29 -11.51
CA ARG A 210 -12.69 -3.38 -10.79
C ARG A 210 -13.41 -4.70 -11.02
N ASP A 211 -12.85 -5.57 -11.85
CA ASP A 211 -13.41 -6.89 -12.11
C ASP A 211 -13.32 -7.77 -10.86
N ALA A 212 -14.45 -8.35 -10.42
CA ALA A 212 -14.52 -9.16 -9.21
C ALA A 212 -13.57 -10.37 -9.23
N ASP A 213 -13.34 -10.98 -10.39
CA ASP A 213 -12.46 -12.14 -10.52
C ASP A 213 -10.98 -11.72 -10.36
N LEU A 214 -10.63 -10.53 -10.84
CA LEU A 214 -9.31 -9.93 -10.64
C LEU A 214 -9.14 -9.39 -9.21
N ILE A 215 -10.20 -8.85 -8.60
CA ILE A 215 -10.20 -8.45 -7.19
C ILE A 215 -10.00 -9.65 -6.26
N GLU A 216 -10.47 -10.84 -6.61
CA GLU A 216 -10.19 -12.06 -5.83
C GLU A 216 -8.69 -12.35 -5.74
N HIS A 217 -7.89 -12.00 -6.75
CA HIS A 217 -6.43 -12.15 -6.70
C HIS A 217 -5.77 -11.13 -5.76
N LEU A 218 -6.46 -10.02 -5.43
CA LEU A 218 -6.07 -9.05 -4.42
C LEU A 218 -6.49 -9.48 -3.00
N ASP A 219 -7.34 -10.51 -2.89
CA ASP A 219 -7.88 -11.00 -1.63
C ASP A 219 -6.87 -11.93 -0.95
N PRO A 220 -6.45 -11.64 0.29
CA PRO A 220 -5.59 -12.54 1.06
C PRO A 220 -6.12 -13.97 1.20
N ALA A 221 -7.44 -14.16 1.16
CA ALA A 221 -8.04 -15.49 1.27
C ALA A 221 -7.78 -16.38 0.04
N SER A 222 -7.41 -15.81 -1.11
CA SER A 222 -7.06 -16.56 -2.33
C SER A 222 -5.75 -17.36 -2.17
N ASP A 223 -4.85 -16.92 -1.28
CA ASP A 223 -3.60 -17.62 -0.94
C ASP A 223 -3.85 -18.87 -0.04
N GLY A 224 -5.08 -19.04 0.44
CA GLY A 224 -5.65 -20.31 0.93
C GLY A 224 -5.02 -20.89 2.20
N GLU A 225 -3.79 -21.37 2.10
CA GLU A 225 -3.07 -22.10 3.16
C GLU A 225 -2.36 -21.13 4.11
N THR A 226 -1.61 -20.16 3.58
CA THR A 226 -0.87 -19.15 4.37
C THR A 226 -1.81 -18.29 5.21
N TYR A 227 -2.91 -17.80 4.61
CA TYR A 227 -3.92 -17.01 5.30
C TYR A 227 -4.56 -17.76 6.46
N LYS A 228 -4.91 -19.04 6.25
CA LYS A 228 -5.51 -19.88 7.28
C LYS A 228 -4.51 -20.23 8.39
N ALA A 229 -3.25 -20.49 8.04
CA ALA A 229 -2.20 -20.75 9.02
C ALA A 229 -1.99 -19.56 9.98
N PHE A 230 -1.91 -18.34 9.44
CA PHE A 230 -1.78 -17.14 10.27
C PHE A 230 -3.05 -16.79 11.05
N ALA A 231 -4.23 -16.95 10.44
CA ALA A 231 -5.48 -16.75 11.15
C ALA A 231 -5.63 -17.72 12.33
N LEU A 232 -5.21 -18.98 12.16
CA LEU A 232 -5.20 -19.98 13.22
C LEU A 232 -4.18 -19.64 14.31
N ALA A 233 -2.94 -19.31 13.94
CA ALA A 233 -1.90 -18.90 14.87
C ALA A 233 -2.29 -17.66 15.69
N ALA A 234 -2.88 -16.63 15.05
CA ALA A 234 -3.39 -15.44 15.72
C ALA A 234 -4.57 -15.75 16.66
N SER A 235 -5.49 -16.64 16.25
CA SER A 235 -6.65 -17.02 17.06
C SER A 235 -6.27 -17.79 18.34
N ALA A 236 -5.19 -18.58 18.30
CA ALA A 236 -4.65 -19.28 19.46
C ALA A 236 -4.12 -18.32 20.54
N ASN A 237 -3.75 -17.08 20.17
CA ASN A 237 -3.20 -16.06 21.07
C ASN A 237 -4.25 -15.12 21.69
N LEU A 238 -5.41 -14.93 21.07
CA LEU A 238 -6.48 -14.05 21.58
C LEU A 238 -7.26 -14.65 22.76
N LEU A 239 -7.07 -15.94 23.05
CA LEU A 239 -7.62 -16.63 24.21
C LEU A 239 -6.48 -17.00 25.17
N PRO A 240 -6.16 -16.17 26.18
CA PRO A 240 -5.30 -16.60 27.27
C PRO A 240 -6.12 -17.46 28.23
N SER A 241 -6.62 -18.60 27.76
CA SER A 241 -7.19 -19.63 28.64
C SER A 241 -6.17 -20.75 28.78
N GLN A 242 -5.89 -21.12 30.03
CA GLN A 242 -5.07 -22.28 30.43
C GLN A 242 -5.62 -23.64 29.94
N ASP A 243 -6.60 -23.66 29.06
CA ASP A 243 -7.05 -24.86 28.39
C ASP A 243 -6.54 -24.82 26.95
N ALA A 244 -5.75 -25.84 26.62
CA ALA A 244 -5.10 -26.07 25.34
C ALA A 244 -5.97 -25.55 24.18
N ALA A 245 -5.33 -24.77 23.29
CA ALA A 245 -5.87 -24.35 22.02
C ALA A 245 -6.78 -25.45 21.47
N CYS A 246 -8.07 -25.14 21.26
CA CYS A 246 -8.99 -26.09 20.64
C CYS A 246 -8.35 -26.54 19.34
N ALA A 247 -7.87 -27.78 19.33
CA ALA A 247 -7.22 -28.35 18.18
C ALA A 247 -8.18 -28.20 16.99
N PRO A 248 -7.67 -27.86 15.79
CA PRO A 248 -8.51 -27.61 14.61
C PRO A 248 -9.40 -28.81 14.25
N PHE A 249 -9.10 -29.99 14.79
CA PHE A 249 -9.89 -31.19 14.69
C PHE A 249 -10.32 -31.69 16.07
N GLY A 250 -11.59 -32.10 16.20
CA GLY A 250 -12.10 -32.67 17.45
C GLY A 250 -11.39 -33.99 17.83
N PRO A 251 -11.49 -34.45 19.10
CA PRO A 251 -10.70 -35.58 19.61
C PRO A 251 -10.82 -36.88 18.81
N ALA A 252 -11.94 -37.09 18.12
CA ALA A 252 -12.17 -38.25 17.25
C ALA A 252 -11.28 -38.28 16.00
N TRP A 253 -10.64 -37.16 15.66
CA TRP A 253 -9.76 -36.98 14.51
C TRP A 253 -8.29 -36.77 14.92
N GLN A 254 -8.00 -36.88 16.21
CA GLN A 254 -6.64 -36.78 16.76
C GLN A 254 -6.12 -38.20 16.99
N VAL A 255 -4.88 -38.44 16.55
CA VAL A 255 -4.17 -39.68 16.82
C VAL A 255 -3.15 -39.37 17.93
N PRO A 256 -3.11 -40.15 19.03
CA PRO A 256 -2.09 -39.98 20.06
C PRO A 256 -0.67 -40.10 19.47
N ASP A 257 0.28 -39.31 19.96
CA ASP A 257 1.69 -39.32 19.49
C ASP A 257 2.31 -40.73 19.47
N THR A 258 1.85 -41.62 20.36
CA THR A 258 2.28 -43.01 20.45
C THR A 258 1.79 -43.89 19.30
N GLU A 259 0.63 -43.58 18.71
CA GLU A 259 0.03 -44.32 17.59
C GLU A 259 0.51 -43.84 16.22
N ILE A 260 1.04 -42.61 16.12
CA ILE A 260 1.55 -42.06 14.87
C ILE A 260 2.56 -43.03 14.24
N ASN A 261 3.56 -43.46 15.00
CA ASN A 261 4.60 -44.39 14.54
C ASN A 261 4.09 -45.80 14.17
N GLU A 262 2.93 -46.21 14.69
CA GLU A 262 2.35 -47.54 14.42
C GLU A 262 1.52 -47.56 13.14
N ILE A 263 0.85 -46.46 12.81
CA ILE A 263 -0.07 -46.35 11.65
C ILE A 263 0.64 -45.74 10.44
N PHE A 264 1.51 -44.75 10.68
CA PHE A 264 2.30 -44.06 9.67
C PHE A 264 3.73 -43.92 10.21
N PRO A 265 4.69 -44.75 9.77
CA PRO A 265 6.08 -44.60 10.20
C PRO A 265 6.69 -43.35 9.57
N LEU A 266 6.34 -42.19 10.13
CA LEU A 266 7.01 -40.93 9.90
C LEU A 266 8.32 -41.01 10.66
N ASP A 267 9.43 -40.98 9.96
CA ASP A 267 10.73 -40.98 10.64
C ASP A 267 10.96 -39.64 11.37
N GLY A 268 12.02 -39.57 12.17
CA GLY A 268 12.34 -38.33 12.90
C GLY A 268 12.54 -37.14 11.96
N THR A 269 12.95 -37.39 10.72
CA THR A 269 13.14 -36.39 9.67
C THR A 269 11.81 -35.93 9.07
N ASP A 270 10.82 -36.81 8.93
CA ASP A 270 9.46 -36.46 8.51
C ASP A 270 8.72 -35.63 9.56
N ILE A 271 8.91 -35.96 10.85
CA ILE A 271 8.35 -35.17 11.96
C ILE A 271 9.03 -33.79 12.05
N GLU A 272 10.36 -33.73 11.92
CA GLU A 272 11.07 -32.46 11.80
C GLU A 272 10.61 -31.69 10.56
N ARG A 273 10.44 -32.35 9.40
CA ARG A 273 9.93 -31.73 8.18
C ARG A 273 8.49 -31.23 8.31
N LEU A 274 7.62 -31.91 9.06
CA LEU A 274 6.25 -31.47 9.34
C LEU A 274 6.22 -30.29 10.31
N LYS A 275 7.10 -30.28 11.32
CA LYS A 275 7.30 -29.14 12.22
C LYS A 275 7.90 -27.95 11.47
N ASP A 276 8.87 -28.22 10.60
CA ASP A 276 9.42 -27.27 9.65
C ASP A 276 8.31 -26.80 8.71
N LEU A 277 7.42 -27.64 8.18
CA LEU A 277 6.29 -27.21 7.34
C LEU A 277 5.34 -26.23 8.05
N VAL A 278 5.13 -26.43 9.35
CA VAL A 278 4.36 -25.52 10.21
C VAL A 278 5.17 -24.24 10.51
N GLN A 279 6.50 -24.34 10.66
CA GLN A 279 7.43 -23.21 10.80
C GLN A 279 7.77 -22.51 9.47
N THR A 280 7.55 -23.15 8.32
CA THR A 280 7.72 -22.67 6.95
C THR A 280 6.40 -22.14 6.41
N THR A 281 5.47 -21.79 7.29
CA THR A 281 4.62 -20.64 6.98
C THR A 281 5.58 -19.45 6.95
N ASP A 282 6.27 -19.27 5.82
CA ASP A 282 7.36 -18.33 5.65
C ASP A 282 6.78 -16.93 5.87
N ALA A 283 7.09 -16.37 7.05
CA ALA A 283 6.58 -15.08 7.47
C ALA A 283 7.04 -13.98 6.50
N VAL A 284 8.24 -14.13 5.93
CA VAL A 284 8.77 -13.23 4.91
C VAL A 284 7.94 -13.35 3.65
N PHE A 285 7.68 -14.57 3.16
CA PHE A 285 6.79 -14.80 2.02
C PHE A 285 5.39 -14.22 2.26
N ALA A 286 4.83 -14.41 3.44
CA ALA A 286 3.52 -13.88 3.79
C ALA A 286 3.51 -12.35 3.87
N ALA A 287 4.58 -11.75 4.39
CA ALA A 287 4.76 -10.31 4.40
C ALA A 287 4.90 -9.76 2.96
N THR A 288 5.65 -10.46 2.08
CA THR A 288 5.73 -10.14 0.65
C THR A 288 4.37 -10.23 -0.02
N LYS A 289 3.50 -11.17 0.40
CA LYS A 289 2.11 -11.23 -0.08
C LYS A 289 1.28 -10.04 0.37
N VAL A 290 1.42 -9.59 1.63
CA VAL A 290 0.75 -8.36 2.10
C VAL A 290 1.16 -7.17 1.23
N ASP A 291 2.46 -7.01 1.00
CA ASP A 291 3.05 -5.94 0.19
C ASP A 291 2.54 -5.99 -1.27
N GLY A 292 2.67 -7.15 -1.92
CA GLY A 292 2.21 -7.37 -3.29
C GLY A 292 0.70 -7.16 -3.49
N MET A 293 -0.12 -7.49 -2.50
CA MET A 293 -1.57 -7.23 -2.54
C MET A 293 -1.90 -5.75 -2.59
N ILE A 294 -1.13 -4.91 -1.89
CA ILE A 294 -1.31 -3.46 -1.90
C ILE A 294 -0.71 -2.86 -3.17
N ASN A 295 0.46 -3.32 -3.60
CA ASN A 295 1.09 -2.96 -4.88
C ASN A 295 0.11 -3.13 -6.05
N SER A 296 -0.64 -4.24 -6.05
CA SER A 296 -1.67 -4.55 -7.05
C SER A 296 -2.92 -3.66 -6.99
N THR A 297 -3.02 -2.79 -6.00
CA THR A 297 -4.04 -1.72 -5.94
C THR A 297 -3.57 -0.41 -6.56
N SER A 298 -2.37 -0.37 -7.12
CA SER A 298 -1.79 0.82 -7.75
C SER A 298 -2.66 1.39 -8.87
N LEU A 299 -2.85 2.70 -8.81
CA LEU A 299 -3.43 3.49 -9.87
C LEU A 299 -2.45 3.60 -11.04
N VAL A 300 -2.67 2.79 -12.08
CA VAL A 300 -1.83 2.74 -13.29
C VAL A 300 -2.38 3.74 -14.31
N LEU A 301 -1.60 4.76 -14.67
CA LEU A 301 -2.04 5.84 -15.54
C LEU A 301 -1.18 6.00 -16.78
N VAL A 302 -1.83 6.26 -17.92
CA VAL A 302 -1.18 6.87 -19.09
C VAL A 302 -1.69 8.29 -19.26
N LEU A 303 -0.79 9.26 -19.17
CA LEU A 303 -1.07 10.66 -19.50
C LEU A 303 -0.70 10.92 -20.97
N GLU A 304 -1.70 11.12 -21.82
CA GLU A 304 -1.54 11.54 -23.21
C GLU A 304 -1.56 13.08 -23.30
N ILE A 305 -0.39 13.67 -23.57
CA ILE A 305 -0.16 15.12 -23.63
C ILE A 305 0.33 15.48 -25.03
N GLY A 306 -0.61 15.80 -25.92
CA GLY A 306 -0.31 16.02 -27.34
C GLY A 306 0.20 14.74 -28.02
N LYS A 307 1.51 14.66 -28.28
CA LYS A 307 2.16 13.45 -28.83
C LYS A 307 2.89 12.62 -27.78
N ALA A 308 3.08 13.15 -26.58
CA ALA A 308 3.74 12.43 -25.50
C ALA A 308 2.75 11.49 -24.82
N ARG A 309 3.23 10.29 -24.46
CA ARG A 309 2.52 9.32 -23.62
C ARG A 309 3.44 8.96 -22.47
N LEU A 310 3.01 9.25 -21.25
CA LEU A 310 3.76 8.98 -20.04
C LEU A 310 3.00 7.90 -19.26
N LEU A 311 3.62 6.75 -19.06
CA LEU A 311 3.09 5.67 -18.23
C LEU A 311 3.63 5.83 -16.81
N PHE A 312 2.71 5.86 -15.84
CA PHE A 312 2.99 5.82 -14.41
C PHE A 312 2.37 4.54 -13.87
N PRO A 313 3.18 3.49 -13.66
CA PRO A 313 2.65 2.19 -13.21
C PRO A 313 2.39 2.14 -11.71
N GLY A 314 2.89 3.11 -10.92
CA GLY A 314 3.08 2.89 -9.48
C GLY A 314 3.89 1.62 -9.27
N ASP A 315 3.46 0.81 -8.32
CA ASP A 315 4.11 -0.47 -7.99
C ASP A 315 3.26 -1.66 -8.45
N ALA A 316 2.41 -1.48 -9.46
CA ALA A 316 1.53 -2.55 -9.93
C ALA A 316 2.27 -3.85 -10.28
N GLU A 317 2.08 -4.88 -9.46
CA GLU A 317 2.58 -6.24 -9.70
C GLU A 317 1.60 -7.09 -10.52
N TRP A 318 0.31 -6.74 -10.44
CA TRP A 318 -0.80 -7.39 -11.13
C TRP A 318 -1.79 -6.32 -11.63
N GLY A 319 -2.30 -6.50 -12.84
CA GLY A 319 -3.21 -5.54 -13.50
C GLY A 319 -3.55 -5.93 -14.92
#